data_AF-A0A924Y2P4-F1
#
_entry.id   AF-A0A924Y2P4-F1
#
_cell.length_a   1.000
_cell.length_b   1.000
_cell.length_c   1.000
_cell.angle_alpha   90.00
_cell.angle_beta   90.00
_cell.angle_gamma   90.00
#
_symmetry.space_group_name_H-M   'P 1'
#
loop_
_entity.id
_entity.type
_entity.pdbx_description
1 polymer ?
#
loop_
_entity_poly.entity_id
_entity_poly.type
_entity_poly.pdbx_seq_one_letter_code
_entity_poly.pdbx_strand_id
1 'polypeptide(L)'
;GERAGYSLNNGEKYDDRTALTFQAAKRADGQSFNMPLMDLRYNDLPSIITEINYPMPNRFRAEQPLLNAAYGSLQGSDGIFHFALSGPTWQGTHGKFDLQTPATFGQFPAAALMYRKGMVAPGPKVVTSVLKMDDLYALNGAPVQAPMNLEAFRAKDVPPGQAVPVTKLDNIDPLAFLVGKVGLTFDATGAAKSSVVDLTKFIDKNKKVVRSATGELAWNYADGRMVVNTKQAQGVTGFLSKSGKVTLGDVSILSPLEYGTVLVVALDDKPIATSGKLLLQIMTEDKNYGWQTEGDATGVRTIKNIGTAPILVKNIGGTVSLSRPDAGSLTVTALDANGYKTNGVGTAKSINLLPSVLYYVIEKK
;
A
#
# COMPACT_ATOMS: atom_id res chain seq x y z
N GLY A 1 -14.47 -11.16 24.93
CA GLY A 1 -14.58 -12.64 25.06
C GLY A 1 -13.76 -13.31 23.98
N GLU A 2 -13.54 -14.63 24.07
CA GLU A 2 -12.64 -15.35 23.15
C GLU A 2 -13.03 -15.21 21.67
N ARG A 3 -14.33 -15.11 21.34
CA ARG A 3 -14.83 -14.88 19.97
C ARG A 3 -15.23 -13.43 19.68
N ALA A 4 -14.57 -12.48 20.32
CA ALA A 4 -14.83 -11.09 20.00
C ALA A 4 -14.38 -10.76 18.57
N GLY A 5 -15.02 -9.79 17.94
CA GLY A 5 -14.72 -9.41 16.55
C GLY A 5 -13.27 -9.07 16.24
N TYR A 6 -12.51 -8.71 17.27
CA TYR A 6 -11.11 -8.33 17.17
C TYR A 6 -10.12 -9.49 17.35
N SER A 7 -10.56 -10.70 17.72
CA SER A 7 -9.66 -11.86 17.85
C SER A 7 -9.53 -12.65 16.55
N LEU A 8 -8.42 -13.38 16.42
CA LEU A 8 -8.21 -14.42 15.42
C LEU A 8 -8.48 -15.77 16.06
N ASN A 9 -9.37 -16.56 15.47
CA ASN A 9 -9.82 -17.81 16.09
C ASN A 9 -9.75 -19.00 15.13
N ASN A 10 -9.46 -20.18 15.67
CA ASN A 10 -9.65 -21.43 14.94
C ASN A 10 -11.13 -21.58 14.52
N GLY A 11 -11.35 -22.03 13.29
CA GLY A 11 -12.67 -22.18 12.68
C GLY A 11 -13.15 -20.95 11.89
N GLU A 12 -12.49 -19.80 12.02
CA GLU A 12 -12.82 -18.62 11.21
C GLU A 12 -12.45 -18.84 9.74
N LYS A 13 -13.27 -18.29 8.84
CA LYS A 13 -13.05 -18.31 7.39
C LYS A 13 -12.55 -16.96 6.90
N TYR A 14 -11.62 -17.00 5.95
CA TYR A 14 -11.06 -15.80 5.34
C TYR A 14 -10.69 -16.03 3.88
N ASP A 15 -10.45 -14.94 3.15
CA ASP A 15 -9.93 -14.94 1.80
C ASP A 15 -8.75 -13.97 1.72
N ASP A 16 -7.67 -14.36 1.04
CA ASP A 16 -6.56 -13.44 0.77
C ASP A 16 -7.00 -12.45 -0.30
N ARG A 17 -6.85 -11.17 0.01
CA ARG A 17 -7.18 -10.08 -0.92
C ARG A 17 -6.02 -9.12 -0.99
N THR A 18 -5.63 -8.78 -2.21
CA THR A 18 -4.72 -7.67 -2.47
C THR A 18 -5.53 -6.48 -2.95
N ALA A 19 -5.18 -5.29 -2.48
CA ALA A 19 -5.68 -4.03 -3.02
C ALA A 19 -5.37 -3.93 -4.52
N LEU A 20 -4.24 -4.49 -4.97
CA LEU A 20 -3.68 -4.29 -6.32
C LEU A 20 -4.56 -4.81 -7.46
N THR A 21 -5.49 -5.73 -7.20
CA THR A 21 -6.43 -6.25 -8.22
C THR A 21 -7.83 -5.67 -8.10
N PHE A 22 -8.08 -4.82 -7.10
CA PHE A 22 -9.41 -4.34 -6.72
C PHE A 22 -10.42 -5.46 -6.47
N GLN A 23 -9.98 -6.62 -5.95
CA GLN A 23 -10.89 -7.72 -5.68
C GLN A 23 -11.93 -7.29 -4.63
N ALA A 24 -13.22 -7.44 -4.95
CA ALA A 24 -14.31 -7.17 -4.01
C ALA A 24 -14.28 -8.11 -2.79
N ALA A 25 -15.05 -7.78 -1.75
CA ALA A 25 -15.08 -8.56 -0.51
C ALA A 25 -15.51 -10.02 -0.73
N LYS A 26 -16.45 -10.24 -1.65
CA LYS A 26 -16.77 -11.56 -2.18
C LYS A 26 -16.24 -11.62 -3.62
N ARG A 27 -15.53 -12.70 -3.95
CA ARG A 27 -14.99 -12.92 -5.31
C ARG A 27 -16.06 -12.84 -6.40
N ALA A 28 -17.27 -13.30 -6.09
CA ALA A 28 -18.43 -13.27 -7.00
C ALA A 28 -18.86 -11.84 -7.39
N ASP A 29 -18.54 -10.83 -6.57
CA ASP A 29 -18.90 -9.43 -6.81
C ASP A 29 -17.90 -8.75 -7.77
N GLY A 30 -16.86 -9.45 -8.23
CA GLY A 30 -15.89 -8.93 -9.20
C GLY A 30 -14.93 -7.90 -8.59
N GLN A 31 -14.93 -6.68 -9.15
CA GLN A 31 -14.03 -5.61 -8.72
C GLN A 31 -14.74 -4.55 -7.87
N SER A 32 -14.10 -4.14 -6.78
CA SER A 32 -14.46 -2.97 -5.98
C SER A 32 -13.28 -2.02 -5.91
N PHE A 33 -13.46 -0.82 -6.46
CA PHE A 33 -12.45 0.25 -6.43
C PHE A 33 -12.46 1.04 -5.12
N ASN A 34 -13.30 0.67 -4.15
CA ASN A 34 -13.32 1.29 -2.84
C ASN A 34 -12.08 0.82 -2.03
N MET A 35 -11.19 1.75 -1.68
CA MET A 35 -9.99 1.47 -0.87
C MET A 35 -9.86 2.48 0.28
N PRO A 36 -9.38 2.05 1.47
CA PRO A 36 -9.26 2.93 2.63
C PRO A 36 -8.13 3.97 2.48
N LEU A 37 -7.36 3.85 1.41
CA LEU A 37 -6.27 4.74 1.03
C LEU A 37 -6.73 5.96 0.23
N MET A 38 -7.98 5.98 -0.25
CA MET A 38 -8.52 7.09 -1.02
C MET A 38 -8.97 8.21 -0.07
N ASP A 39 -8.20 9.29 -0.04
CA ASP A 39 -8.37 10.43 0.85
C ASP A 39 -9.04 11.60 0.12
N LEU A 40 -10.22 12.00 0.61
CA LEU A 40 -10.99 13.11 0.06
C LEU A 40 -10.63 14.40 0.81
N ARG A 41 -10.17 15.41 0.06
CA ARG A 41 -9.79 16.72 0.62
C ARG A 41 -11.02 17.61 0.77
N TYR A 42 -11.25 18.18 1.94
CA TYR A 42 -12.36 19.10 2.17
C TYR A 42 -11.87 20.55 2.20
N ASN A 43 -12.36 21.42 1.31
CA ASN A 43 -11.97 22.84 1.21
C ASN A 43 -10.45 23.09 1.17
N ASP A 44 -9.68 22.13 0.65
CA ASP A 44 -8.20 22.13 0.68
C ASP A 44 -7.57 22.24 2.09
N LEU A 45 -8.36 22.06 3.14
CA LEU A 45 -7.88 21.99 4.52
C LEU A 45 -7.05 20.73 4.76
N PRO A 46 -6.26 20.69 5.85
CA PRO A 46 -5.51 19.49 6.21
C PRO A 46 -6.42 18.26 6.28
N SER A 47 -5.99 17.14 5.68
CA SER A 47 -6.71 15.87 5.69
C SER A 47 -5.88 14.79 6.33
N ILE A 48 -6.53 13.92 7.11
CA ILE A 48 -5.89 12.76 7.72
C ILE A 48 -6.72 11.50 7.48
N ILE A 49 -6.05 10.39 7.19
CA ILE A 49 -6.63 9.06 7.31
C ILE A 49 -6.49 8.67 8.77
N THR A 50 -7.58 8.79 9.53
CA THR A 50 -7.57 8.58 11.00
C THR A 50 -7.37 7.13 11.41
N GLU A 51 -7.63 6.18 10.50
CA GLU A 51 -7.49 4.75 10.78
C GLU A 51 -7.28 3.97 9.48
N ILE A 52 -6.18 3.21 9.39
CA ILE A 52 -5.96 2.25 8.31
C ILE A 52 -5.26 0.98 8.82
N ASN A 53 -5.77 -0.18 8.41
CA ASN A 53 -5.16 -1.47 8.70
C ASN A 53 -5.40 -2.45 7.56
N TYR A 54 -4.47 -3.38 7.35
CA TYR A 54 -4.66 -4.53 6.47
C TYR A 54 -4.71 -5.77 7.38
N PRO A 55 -5.92 -6.18 7.80
CA PRO A 55 -6.06 -7.11 8.90
C PRO A 55 -5.58 -8.50 8.53
N MET A 56 -5.16 -9.23 9.55
CA MET A 56 -4.98 -10.66 9.47
C MET A 56 -6.33 -11.38 9.61
N PRO A 57 -6.45 -12.59 9.06
CA PRO A 57 -5.46 -13.28 8.21
C PRO A 57 -5.49 -12.73 6.76
N ASN A 58 -4.32 -12.39 6.23
CA ASN A 58 -4.13 -12.07 4.83
C ASN A 58 -2.63 -12.16 4.51
N ARG A 59 -2.24 -12.89 3.47
CA ARG A 59 -0.82 -13.02 3.09
C ARG A 59 -0.28 -11.83 2.30
N PHE A 60 -1.14 -11.00 1.71
CA PHE A 60 -0.74 -9.89 0.82
C PHE A 60 -0.48 -8.56 1.54
N ARG A 61 -0.27 -8.57 2.85
CA ARG A 61 -0.09 -7.35 3.67
C ARG A 61 1.16 -6.54 3.36
N ALA A 62 2.15 -7.14 2.68
CA ALA A 62 3.39 -6.46 2.31
C ALA A 62 3.16 -5.19 1.46
N GLU A 63 2.02 -5.05 0.80
CA GLU A 63 1.70 -3.88 0.00
C GLU A 63 1.39 -2.62 0.83
N GLN A 64 0.84 -2.79 2.04
CA GLN A 64 0.20 -1.70 2.78
C GLN A 64 1.14 -0.51 3.03
N PRO A 65 2.36 -0.68 3.59
CA PRO A 65 3.18 0.48 3.96
C PRO A 65 3.63 1.29 2.75
N LEU A 66 3.97 0.61 1.64
CA LEU A 66 4.37 1.28 0.40
C LEU A 66 3.17 1.98 -0.26
N LEU A 67 2.01 1.32 -0.34
CA LEU A 67 0.79 1.93 -0.87
C LEU A 67 0.41 3.19 -0.09
N ASN A 68 0.39 3.10 1.24
CA ASN A 68 0.06 4.21 2.13
C ASN A 68 1.02 5.39 1.94
N ALA A 69 2.33 5.15 1.96
CA ALA A 69 3.32 6.20 1.79
C ALA A 69 3.27 6.84 0.38
N ALA A 70 3.10 6.04 -0.67
CA ALA A 70 3.07 6.54 -2.05
C ALA A 70 1.81 7.38 -2.32
N TYR A 71 0.63 6.81 -2.07
CA TYR A 71 -0.63 7.49 -2.40
C TYR A 71 -1.05 8.52 -1.36
N GLY A 72 -0.62 8.40 -0.10
CA GLY A 72 -0.77 9.49 0.86
C GLY A 72 0.00 10.73 0.41
N SER A 73 1.24 10.55 -0.07
CA SER A 73 2.03 11.66 -0.63
C SER A 73 1.36 12.24 -1.88
N LEU A 74 0.93 11.39 -2.82
CA LEU A 74 0.27 11.83 -4.06
C LEU A 74 -1.02 12.62 -3.76
N GLN A 75 -1.87 12.12 -2.87
CA GLN A 75 -3.13 12.77 -2.51
C GLN A 75 -2.92 13.98 -1.59
N GLY A 76 -1.71 14.14 -1.06
CA GLY A 76 -1.36 15.21 -0.14
C GLY A 76 -2.04 15.04 1.22
N SER A 77 -2.25 13.80 1.67
CA SER A 77 -2.67 13.53 3.05
C SER A 77 -1.65 14.13 4.01
N ASP A 78 -2.11 14.81 5.06
CA ASP A 78 -1.27 15.42 6.09
C ASP A 78 -0.95 14.43 7.23
N GLY A 79 -1.67 13.31 7.29
CA GLY A 79 -1.43 12.23 8.25
C GLY A 79 -2.09 10.92 7.86
N ILE A 80 -1.41 9.81 8.17
CA ILE A 80 -1.94 8.45 8.00
C ILE A 80 -1.71 7.72 9.32
N PHE A 81 -2.81 7.42 10.01
CA PHE A 81 -2.79 6.77 11.31
C PHE A 81 -3.05 5.28 11.13
N HIS A 82 -2.01 4.49 11.30
CA HIS A 82 -2.11 3.04 11.21
C HIS A 82 -2.67 2.46 12.52
N PHE A 83 -3.71 1.64 12.42
CA PHE A 83 -4.28 0.91 13.55
C PHE A 83 -3.81 -0.55 13.50
N ALA A 84 -3.32 -1.20 14.54
CA ALA A 84 -2.85 -0.66 15.81
C ALA A 84 -1.51 -1.26 16.24
N LEU A 85 -0.80 -0.57 17.13
CA LEU A 85 0.33 -1.14 17.86
C LEU A 85 -0.17 -1.74 19.18
N SER A 86 -0.01 -3.05 19.33
CA SER A 86 -0.33 -3.80 20.54
C SER A 86 0.88 -3.98 21.49
N GLY A 87 1.96 -3.21 21.27
CA GLY A 87 3.28 -3.44 21.87
C GLY A 87 4.43 -2.80 21.06
N PRO A 88 5.65 -2.72 21.62
CA PRO A 88 6.77 -2.00 21.03
C PRO A 88 7.63 -2.83 20.05
N THR A 89 7.44 -4.15 19.97
CA THR A 89 8.25 -5.07 19.15
C THR A 89 7.37 -6.11 18.45
N TRP A 90 7.90 -6.86 17.48
CA TRP A 90 7.19 -7.93 16.77
C TRP A 90 7.46 -9.34 17.34
N GLN A 91 7.72 -9.47 18.64
CA GLN A 91 8.11 -10.75 19.27
C GLN A 91 6.92 -11.67 19.58
N GLY A 92 5.69 -11.16 19.49
CA GLY A 92 4.47 -11.88 19.83
C GLY A 92 3.90 -12.73 18.71
N THR A 93 2.79 -13.40 19.02
CA THR A 93 1.91 -14.05 18.04
C THR A 93 1.08 -12.99 17.32
N HIS A 94 0.82 -13.16 16.03
CA HIS A 94 -0.07 -12.31 15.25
C HIS A 94 -1.47 -12.16 15.88
N GLY A 95 -1.89 -10.93 16.18
CA GLY A 95 -3.28 -10.53 16.44
C GLY A 95 -3.93 -9.84 15.25
N LYS A 96 -5.26 -9.90 15.12
CA LYS A 96 -6.02 -9.50 13.92
C LYS A 96 -5.61 -8.15 13.32
N PHE A 97 -5.39 -7.14 14.16
CA PHE A 97 -5.10 -5.77 13.76
C PHE A 97 -3.65 -5.34 14.02
N ASP A 98 -2.78 -6.28 14.40
CA ASP A 98 -1.42 -5.97 14.81
C ASP A 98 -0.58 -5.48 13.63
N LEU A 99 -0.04 -4.27 13.78
CA LEU A 99 0.96 -3.73 12.86
C LEU A 99 2.36 -4.27 13.14
N GLN A 100 2.63 -4.76 14.34
CA GLN A 100 3.95 -5.22 14.77
C GLN A 100 4.32 -6.58 14.17
N THR A 101 4.33 -6.67 12.84
CA THR A 101 4.77 -7.84 12.09
C THR A 101 5.81 -7.43 11.03
N PRO A 102 6.68 -8.35 10.59
CA PRO A 102 7.61 -8.08 9.50
C PRO A 102 6.92 -7.58 8.22
N ALA A 103 5.75 -8.12 7.87
CA ALA A 103 5.00 -7.71 6.67
C ALA A 103 4.50 -6.26 6.71
N THR A 104 4.44 -5.61 7.86
CA THR A 104 3.90 -4.25 7.99
C THR A 104 4.89 -3.33 8.69
N PHE A 105 5.12 -3.47 10.01
CA PHE A 105 6.08 -2.64 10.74
C PHE A 105 7.52 -2.75 10.20
N GLY A 106 7.91 -3.94 9.74
CA GLY A 106 9.21 -4.18 9.09
C GLY A 106 9.44 -3.42 7.79
N GLN A 107 8.45 -2.68 7.30
CA GLN A 107 8.62 -1.88 6.09
C GLN A 107 8.62 -0.37 6.33
N PHE A 108 8.36 0.08 7.57
CA PHE A 108 8.34 1.50 7.88
C PHE A 108 9.68 2.23 7.71
N PRO A 109 10.88 1.63 7.91
CA PRO A 109 12.13 2.36 7.72
C PRO A 109 12.21 3.06 6.36
N ALA A 110 11.91 2.35 5.27
CA ALA A 110 11.89 2.96 3.93
C ALA A 110 10.58 3.70 3.63
N ALA A 111 9.41 3.14 3.97
CA ALA A 111 8.12 3.74 3.63
C ALA A 111 7.85 5.06 4.37
N ALA A 112 8.15 5.12 5.67
CA ALA A 112 7.98 6.34 6.47
C ALA A 112 8.99 7.42 6.05
N LEU A 113 10.21 7.04 5.68
CA LEU A 113 11.18 7.99 5.14
C LEU A 113 10.68 8.59 3.82
N MET A 114 10.20 7.74 2.90
CA MET A 114 9.65 8.15 1.60
C MET A 114 8.52 9.17 1.77
N TYR A 115 7.57 8.90 2.67
CA TYR A 115 6.45 9.80 2.97
C TYR A 115 6.91 11.11 3.61
N ARG A 116 7.65 11.05 4.73
CA ARG A 116 8.02 12.25 5.50
C ARG A 116 8.97 13.19 4.76
N LYS A 117 9.77 12.68 3.83
CA LYS A 117 10.69 13.47 3.01
C LYS A 117 10.05 13.96 1.69
N GLY A 118 8.79 13.60 1.41
CA GLY A 118 8.13 13.97 0.16
C GLY A 118 8.83 13.39 -1.07
N MET A 119 9.37 12.17 -0.97
CA MET A 119 10.08 11.52 -2.08
C MET A 119 9.16 11.15 -3.25
N VAL A 120 7.84 11.14 -3.02
CA VAL A 120 6.79 11.15 -4.04
C VAL A 120 6.15 12.53 -4.00
N ALA A 121 6.08 13.19 -5.14
CA ALA A 121 5.50 14.51 -5.26
C ALA A 121 3.98 14.49 -5.06
N PRO A 122 3.40 15.50 -4.40
CA PRO A 122 1.96 15.66 -4.36
C PRO A 122 1.42 15.86 -5.79
N GLY A 123 0.33 15.17 -6.10
CA GLY A 123 -0.36 15.31 -7.37
C GLY A 123 -1.10 16.64 -7.50
N PRO A 124 -1.40 17.08 -8.73
CA PRO A 124 -2.34 18.17 -8.94
C PRO A 124 -3.74 17.78 -8.47
N LYS A 125 -4.62 18.76 -8.28
CA LYS A 125 -6.05 18.51 -8.11
C LYS A 125 -6.62 18.05 -9.44
N VAL A 126 -7.11 16.81 -9.49
CA VAL A 126 -7.69 16.18 -10.69
C VAL A 126 -9.21 16.21 -10.67
N VAL A 127 -9.79 16.39 -9.48
CA VAL A 127 -11.22 16.51 -9.26
C VAL A 127 -11.48 17.62 -8.25
N THR A 128 -12.36 18.53 -8.61
CA THR A 128 -13.05 19.44 -7.69
C THR A 128 -14.54 19.12 -7.75
N SER A 129 -15.11 18.71 -6.64
CA SER A 129 -16.55 18.52 -6.50
C SER A 129 -17.10 19.61 -5.60
N VAL A 130 -18.18 20.27 -5.99
CA VAL A 130 -18.80 21.35 -5.21
C VAL A 130 -20.09 20.86 -4.58
N LEU A 131 -20.20 21.00 -3.26
CA LEU A 131 -21.44 20.83 -2.51
C LEU A 131 -21.94 22.22 -2.08
N LYS A 132 -23.12 22.60 -2.60
CA LYS A 132 -23.77 23.85 -2.18
C LYS A 132 -24.31 23.71 -0.77
N MET A 133 -24.27 24.78 0.00
CA MET A 133 -24.77 24.75 1.39
C MET A 133 -26.27 24.42 1.46
N ASP A 134 -27.08 24.92 0.52
CA ASP A 134 -28.51 24.60 0.47
C ASP A 134 -28.75 23.09 0.31
N ASP A 135 -27.97 22.43 -0.56
CA ASP A 135 -28.04 20.98 -0.76
C ASP A 135 -27.57 20.19 0.47
N LEU A 136 -26.54 20.69 1.16
CA LEU A 136 -26.07 20.11 2.43
C LEU A 136 -27.15 20.20 3.51
N TYR A 137 -27.75 21.38 3.71
CA TYR A 137 -28.78 21.59 4.73
C TYR A 137 -30.10 20.88 4.41
N ALA A 138 -30.40 20.68 3.12
CA ALA A 138 -31.54 19.88 2.67
C ALA A 138 -31.28 18.36 2.73
N LEU A 139 -30.06 17.93 3.11
CA LEU A 139 -29.66 16.51 3.14
C LEU A 139 -29.77 15.82 1.77
N ASN A 140 -29.54 16.55 0.67
CA ASN A 140 -29.59 16.02 -0.70
C ASN A 140 -28.41 15.08 -1.03
N GLY A 141 -27.43 14.98 -0.13
CA GLY A 141 -26.24 14.15 -0.29
C GLY A 141 -25.08 14.86 -1.00
N ALA A 142 -23.87 14.34 -0.79
CA ALA A 142 -22.66 14.90 -1.42
C ALA A 142 -22.39 14.25 -2.79
N PRO A 143 -21.96 15.04 -3.81
CA PRO A 143 -21.65 14.54 -5.16
C PRO A 143 -20.39 13.65 -5.23
N VAL A 144 -19.54 13.69 -4.21
CA VAL A 144 -18.41 12.78 -4.01
C VAL A 144 -18.40 12.39 -2.54
N GLN A 145 -18.17 11.10 -2.27
CA GLN A 145 -18.04 10.58 -0.92
C GLN A 145 -16.68 9.91 -0.78
N ALA A 146 -16.03 10.13 0.36
CA ALA A 146 -14.89 9.32 0.73
C ALA A 146 -15.36 7.86 0.85
N PRO A 147 -14.60 6.89 0.35
CA PRO A 147 -14.95 5.49 0.48
C PRO A 147 -15.11 5.09 1.95
N MET A 148 -16.31 4.64 2.31
CA MET A 148 -16.54 4.02 3.61
C MET A 148 -16.22 2.52 3.49
N ASN A 149 -15.10 2.08 4.05
CA ASN A 149 -14.80 0.65 4.20
C ASN A 149 -15.42 0.12 5.49
N LEU A 150 -16.75 -0.02 5.47
CA LEU A 150 -17.50 -0.70 6.51
C LEU A 150 -17.21 -2.21 6.39
N GLU A 151 -16.16 -2.69 7.06
CA GLU A 151 -16.03 -4.13 7.30
C GLU A 151 -17.24 -4.64 8.12
N ALA A 152 -17.41 -5.97 8.18
CA ALA A 152 -18.54 -6.66 8.83
C ALA A 152 -18.83 -6.23 10.29
N PHE A 153 -17.90 -5.54 10.95
CA PHE A 153 -18.08 -4.95 12.28
C PHE A 153 -18.95 -3.70 12.25
N ARG A 154 -18.68 -2.74 11.35
CA ARG A 154 -19.46 -1.49 11.27
C ARG A 154 -20.74 -1.64 10.45
N ALA A 155 -20.84 -2.69 9.62
CA ALA A 155 -22.09 -3.01 8.92
C ALA A 155 -23.25 -3.39 9.87
N LYS A 156 -22.93 -3.86 11.09
CA LYS A 156 -23.93 -4.23 12.11
C LYS A 156 -24.45 -3.04 12.93
N ASP A 157 -23.71 -1.92 12.91
CA ASP A 157 -24.11 -0.66 13.55
C ASP A 157 -25.03 0.18 12.65
N VAL A 158 -25.29 -0.28 11.41
CA VAL A 158 -26.25 0.32 10.49
C VAL A 158 -27.67 -0.14 10.86
N PRO A 159 -28.59 0.75 11.23
CA PRO A 159 -29.96 0.38 11.60
C PRO A 159 -30.69 -0.39 10.49
N PRO A 160 -31.49 -1.43 10.82
CA PRO A 160 -32.30 -2.13 9.83
C PRO A 160 -33.24 -1.17 9.09
N GLY A 161 -33.19 -1.16 7.75
CA GLY A 161 -34.03 -0.29 6.92
C GLY A 161 -33.35 1.00 6.44
N GLN A 162 -32.15 1.32 6.94
CA GLN A 162 -31.28 2.25 6.22
C GLN A 162 -30.57 1.48 5.10
N ALA A 163 -31.04 1.69 3.87
CA ALA A 163 -30.23 1.35 2.71
C ALA A 163 -28.90 2.10 2.84
N VAL A 164 -27.80 1.40 3.08
CA VAL A 164 -26.48 1.93 2.72
C VAL A 164 -26.61 2.28 1.25
N PRO A 165 -26.43 3.54 0.82
CA PRO A 165 -26.37 3.83 -0.59
C PRO A 165 -25.16 3.08 -1.15
N VAL A 166 -25.42 1.91 -1.75
CA VAL A 166 -24.45 1.26 -2.61
C VAL A 166 -24.29 2.19 -3.79
N THR A 167 -23.13 2.86 -3.83
CA THR A 167 -22.50 3.43 -5.01
C THR A 167 -23.38 4.32 -5.88
N LYS A 168 -23.41 5.60 -5.56
CA LYS A 168 -23.60 6.64 -6.58
C LYS A 168 -22.53 7.72 -6.45
N LEU A 169 -21.31 7.33 -6.85
CA LEU A 169 -20.23 8.22 -7.30
C LEU A 169 -20.62 8.81 -8.67
N ASP A 170 -21.84 9.34 -8.80
CA ASP A 170 -22.56 9.37 -10.09
C ASP A 170 -21.90 10.22 -11.20
N ASN A 171 -20.74 10.84 -10.97
CA ASN A 171 -19.96 11.47 -12.05
C ASN A 171 -18.42 11.32 -11.97
N ILE A 172 -17.83 10.57 -11.02
CA ILE A 172 -16.36 10.55 -10.88
C ILE A 172 -15.80 9.13 -10.84
N ASP A 173 -14.82 8.87 -11.71
CA ASP A 173 -14.11 7.60 -11.75
C ASP A 173 -13.35 7.38 -10.42
N PRO A 174 -13.61 6.31 -9.65
CA PRO A 174 -12.93 6.06 -8.38
C PRO A 174 -11.41 5.92 -8.54
N LEU A 175 -10.92 5.61 -9.74
CA LEU A 175 -9.48 5.58 -10.01
C LEU A 175 -8.84 6.98 -10.03
N ALA A 176 -9.62 8.07 -9.99
CA ALA A 176 -9.10 9.44 -9.93
C ALA A 176 -8.20 9.68 -8.71
N PHE A 177 -8.49 9.03 -7.57
CA PHE A 177 -7.65 9.09 -6.36
C PHE A 177 -6.23 8.51 -6.58
N LEU A 178 -6.04 7.68 -7.60
CA LEU A 178 -4.73 7.17 -8.00
C LEU A 178 -4.02 8.05 -9.03
N VAL A 179 -4.73 9.04 -9.59
CA VAL A 179 -4.16 10.01 -10.54
C VAL A 179 -3.65 11.25 -9.82
N GLY A 180 -4.40 11.78 -8.84
CA GLY A 180 -4.03 12.97 -8.08
C GLY A 180 -5.03 13.29 -6.97
N LYS A 181 -5.09 14.55 -6.55
CA LYS A 181 -5.95 14.98 -5.44
C LYS A 181 -7.42 15.08 -5.87
N VAL A 182 -8.30 14.51 -5.07
CA VAL A 182 -9.75 14.62 -5.20
C VAL A 182 -10.26 15.50 -4.06
N GLY A 183 -10.97 16.57 -4.40
CA GLY A 183 -11.47 17.53 -3.41
C GLY A 183 -12.98 17.69 -3.43
N LEU A 184 -13.58 17.86 -2.24
CA LEU A 184 -14.92 18.36 -2.03
C LEU A 184 -14.83 19.79 -1.48
N THR A 185 -15.46 20.73 -2.18
CA THR A 185 -15.55 22.14 -1.80
C THR A 185 -16.98 22.44 -1.35
N PHE A 186 -17.14 22.96 -0.14
CA PHE A 186 -18.41 23.47 0.33
C PHE A 186 -18.55 24.93 -0.08
N ASP A 187 -19.56 25.24 -0.88
CA ASP A 187 -19.74 26.57 -1.45
C ASP A 187 -20.96 27.27 -0.84
N ALA A 188 -20.68 28.28 -0.01
CA ALA A 188 -21.68 29.16 0.59
C ALA A 188 -22.10 30.31 -0.35
N THR A 189 -21.33 30.58 -1.40
CA THR A 189 -21.50 31.75 -2.28
C THR A 189 -22.21 31.42 -3.59
N GLY A 190 -22.19 30.15 -3.99
CA GLY A 190 -22.68 29.68 -5.30
C GLY A 190 -21.72 29.96 -6.46
N ALA A 191 -20.52 30.48 -6.20
CA ALA A 191 -19.54 30.85 -7.22
C ALA A 191 -18.61 29.68 -7.64
N ALA A 192 -18.46 28.65 -6.82
CA ALA A 192 -17.56 27.54 -7.10
C ALA A 192 -18.14 26.60 -8.16
N LYS A 193 -17.26 26.00 -8.97
CA LYS A 193 -17.65 25.06 -10.02
C LYS A 193 -16.96 23.72 -9.84
N SER A 194 -17.73 22.65 -9.99
CA SER A 194 -17.17 21.31 -10.11
C SER A 194 -16.34 21.20 -11.39
N SER A 195 -15.24 20.45 -11.33
CA SER A 195 -14.36 20.19 -12.47
C SER A 195 -13.68 18.84 -12.33
N VAL A 196 -13.45 18.18 -13.45
CA VAL A 196 -12.68 16.95 -13.54
C VAL A 196 -11.73 17.10 -14.71
N VAL A 197 -10.45 16.82 -14.49
CA VAL A 197 -9.47 16.81 -15.59
C VAL A 197 -9.76 15.63 -16.52
N ASP A 198 -9.25 15.67 -17.74
CA ASP A 198 -9.36 14.51 -18.64
C ASP A 198 -8.55 13.31 -18.09
N LEU A 199 -9.24 12.42 -17.38
CA LEU A 199 -8.65 11.24 -16.73
C LEU A 199 -8.23 10.16 -17.74
N THR A 200 -8.70 10.21 -19.00
CA THR A 200 -8.35 9.21 -20.02
C THR A 200 -6.87 9.24 -20.39
N LYS A 201 -6.19 10.36 -20.10
CA LYS A 201 -4.73 10.51 -20.24
C LYS A 201 -3.94 9.68 -19.23
N PHE A 202 -4.58 9.24 -18.15
CA PHE A 202 -3.94 8.60 -17.00
C PHE A 202 -4.49 7.20 -16.73
N ILE A 203 -5.73 6.93 -17.12
CA ILE A 203 -6.44 5.68 -16.89
C ILE A 203 -6.65 4.96 -18.22
N ASP A 204 -5.95 3.84 -18.41
CA ASP A 204 -6.20 2.90 -19.50
C ASP A 204 -7.00 1.71 -18.96
N LYS A 205 -8.33 1.77 -19.10
CA LYS A 205 -9.24 0.71 -18.62
C LYS A 205 -9.09 -0.61 -19.37
N ASN A 206 -8.65 -0.55 -20.63
CA ASN A 206 -8.44 -1.76 -21.46
C ASN A 206 -7.20 -2.52 -20.98
N LYS A 207 -6.11 -1.80 -20.72
CA LYS A 207 -4.88 -2.38 -20.16
C LYS A 207 -4.93 -2.55 -18.64
N LYS A 208 -5.96 -1.99 -17.99
CA LYS A 208 -6.12 -1.98 -16.54
C LYS A 208 -4.94 -1.31 -15.83
N VAL A 209 -4.55 -0.14 -16.33
CA VAL A 209 -3.42 0.64 -15.82
C VAL A 209 -3.87 2.05 -15.44
N VAL A 210 -3.43 2.51 -14.28
CA VAL A 210 -3.56 3.91 -13.84
C VAL A 210 -2.17 4.47 -13.59
N ARG A 211 -1.92 5.69 -14.07
CA ARG A 211 -0.67 6.43 -13.82
C ARG A 211 -0.99 7.69 -13.02
N SER A 212 -0.14 8.04 -12.07
CA SER A 212 -0.26 9.34 -11.41
C SER A 212 -0.01 10.48 -12.41
N ALA A 213 -0.64 11.63 -12.18
CA ALA A 213 -0.38 12.82 -12.98
C ALA A 213 1.05 13.37 -12.82
N THR A 214 1.76 12.95 -11.77
CA THR A 214 3.20 13.21 -11.59
C THR A 214 4.08 12.31 -12.47
N GLY A 215 3.56 11.19 -12.97
CA GLY A 215 4.33 10.17 -13.68
C GLY A 215 5.17 9.26 -12.78
N GLU A 216 5.16 9.48 -11.47
CA GLU A 216 5.99 8.77 -10.49
C GLU A 216 5.39 7.44 -10.03
N LEU A 217 4.07 7.26 -10.15
CA LEU A 217 3.38 6.05 -9.72
C LEU A 217 2.66 5.41 -10.91
N ALA A 218 2.68 4.08 -10.98
CA ALA A 218 1.84 3.34 -11.90
C ALA A 218 1.27 2.08 -11.24
N TRP A 219 -0.05 1.94 -11.32
CA TRP A 219 -0.82 0.81 -10.82
C TRP A 219 -1.34 -0.01 -11.99
N ASN A 220 -0.97 -1.29 -12.07
CA ASN A 220 -1.49 -2.23 -13.05
C ASN A 220 -2.29 -3.30 -12.31
N TYR A 221 -3.63 -3.21 -12.43
CA TYR A 221 -4.55 -4.10 -11.74
C TYR A 221 -4.96 -5.32 -12.57
N ALA A 222 -4.48 -5.47 -13.81
CA ALA A 222 -4.47 -6.77 -14.50
C ALA A 222 -3.38 -7.69 -13.94
N ASP A 223 -2.21 -7.11 -13.68
CA ASP A 223 -1.04 -7.85 -13.19
C ASP A 223 -1.01 -7.91 -11.66
N GLY A 224 -1.73 -7.02 -10.98
CA GLY A 224 -1.72 -6.87 -9.53
C GLY A 224 -0.36 -6.37 -9.05
N ARG A 225 0.11 -5.25 -9.63
CA ARG A 225 1.37 -4.59 -9.25
C ARG A 225 1.26 -3.08 -9.20
N MET A 226 2.03 -2.45 -8.33
CA MET A 226 2.21 -1.00 -8.25
C MET A 226 3.70 -0.67 -8.21
N VAL A 227 4.14 0.28 -9.03
CA VAL A 227 5.53 0.76 -9.04
C VAL A 227 5.63 2.20 -8.57
N VAL A 228 6.68 2.48 -7.80
CA VAL A 228 7.15 3.83 -7.48
C VAL A 228 8.42 4.07 -8.29
N ASN A 229 8.48 5.18 -9.02
CA ASN A 229 9.61 5.53 -9.87
C ASN A 229 9.94 7.03 -9.76
N THR A 230 10.50 7.43 -8.62
CA THR A 230 10.94 8.80 -8.38
C THR A 230 12.46 8.89 -8.43
N LYS A 231 13.00 10.12 -8.34
CA LYS A 231 14.45 10.33 -8.26
C LYS A 231 15.04 9.75 -6.98
N GLN A 232 14.30 9.76 -5.87
CA GLN A 232 14.83 9.40 -4.54
C GLN A 232 14.27 8.06 -4.02
N ALA A 233 13.19 7.55 -4.60
CA ALA A 233 12.57 6.28 -4.23
C ALA A 233 12.14 5.49 -5.47
N GLN A 234 12.56 4.23 -5.56
CA GLN A 234 12.19 3.33 -6.66
C GLN A 234 11.89 1.94 -6.13
N GLY A 235 10.76 1.37 -6.54
CA GLY A 235 10.32 0.08 -6.03
C GLY A 235 9.07 -0.48 -6.70
N VAL A 236 8.72 -1.68 -6.28
CA VAL A 236 7.53 -2.41 -6.74
C VAL A 236 6.90 -3.17 -5.58
N THR A 237 5.56 -3.19 -5.53
CA THR A 237 4.78 -4.14 -4.73
C THR A 237 3.85 -4.92 -5.64
N GLY A 238 3.60 -6.19 -5.32
CA GLY A 238 2.60 -7.02 -5.99
C GLY A 238 3.08 -8.40 -6.38
N PHE A 239 2.49 -8.96 -7.43
CA PHE A 239 2.86 -10.27 -7.95
C PHE A 239 4.20 -10.25 -8.71
N LEU A 240 5.32 -10.46 -8.01
CA LEU A 240 6.66 -10.21 -8.55
C LEU A 240 7.08 -11.23 -9.61
N SER A 241 6.89 -12.53 -9.36
CA SER A 241 7.25 -13.59 -10.31
C SER A 241 6.46 -13.51 -11.63
N LYS A 242 5.18 -13.12 -11.56
CA LYS A 242 4.33 -12.87 -12.73
C LYS A 242 4.78 -11.65 -13.53
N SER A 243 5.42 -10.68 -12.88
CA SER A 243 5.82 -9.41 -13.50
C SER A 243 7.11 -9.49 -14.31
N GLY A 244 7.86 -10.60 -14.19
CA GLY A 244 9.19 -10.72 -14.80
C GLY A 244 10.16 -9.67 -14.23
N LYS A 245 11.11 -9.21 -15.06
CA LYS A 245 12.05 -8.15 -14.67
C LYS A 245 11.35 -6.79 -14.69
N VAL A 246 11.23 -6.14 -13.53
CA VAL A 246 10.75 -4.77 -13.40
C VAL A 246 11.93 -3.82 -13.55
N THR A 247 11.88 -2.95 -14.56
CA THR A 247 12.92 -1.93 -14.82
C THR A 247 12.35 -0.54 -14.54
N LEU A 248 12.97 0.18 -13.62
CA LEU A 248 12.66 1.56 -13.22
C LEU A 248 13.75 2.50 -13.74
N GLY A 249 13.78 3.76 -13.29
CA GLY A 249 14.75 4.75 -13.76
C GLY A 249 16.21 4.36 -13.49
N ASP A 250 16.50 3.98 -12.24
CA ASP A 250 17.83 3.62 -11.75
C ASP A 250 17.90 2.20 -11.19
N VAL A 251 16.76 1.55 -10.95
CA VAL A 251 16.69 0.24 -10.28
C VAL A 251 16.05 -0.80 -11.19
N SER A 252 16.67 -1.99 -11.26
CA SER A 252 16.08 -3.19 -11.85
C SER A 252 15.83 -4.24 -10.79
N ILE A 253 14.68 -4.91 -10.83
CA ILE A 253 14.24 -5.90 -9.84
C ILE A 253 13.75 -7.14 -10.58
N LEU A 254 14.28 -8.31 -10.21
CA LEU A 254 13.81 -9.61 -10.68
C LEU A 254 13.66 -10.53 -9.47
N SER A 255 12.48 -11.09 -9.23
CA SER A 255 12.25 -11.94 -8.07
C SER A 255 11.38 -13.15 -8.41
N PRO A 256 11.71 -14.35 -7.91
CA PRO A 256 10.86 -15.53 -8.00
C PRO A 256 9.71 -15.51 -7.00
N LEU A 257 9.65 -14.52 -6.09
CA LEU A 257 8.60 -14.42 -5.09
C LEU A 257 7.25 -14.26 -5.78
N GLU A 258 6.25 -15.04 -5.35
CA GLU A 258 4.88 -14.87 -5.84
C GLU A 258 4.39 -13.46 -5.54
N TYR A 259 4.59 -12.99 -4.30
CA TYR A 259 4.13 -11.69 -3.83
C TYR A 259 5.18 -11.03 -2.96
N GLY A 260 5.33 -9.71 -3.07
CA GLY A 260 6.19 -8.96 -2.17
C GLY A 260 6.35 -7.51 -2.55
N THR A 261 7.13 -6.81 -1.73
CA THR A 261 7.48 -5.40 -1.88
C THR A 261 8.99 -5.27 -1.87
N VAL A 262 9.54 -4.57 -2.85
CA VAL A 262 10.96 -4.20 -2.94
C VAL A 262 11.04 -2.70 -3.11
N LEU A 263 11.77 -2.01 -2.23
CA LEU A 263 11.87 -0.56 -2.23
C LEU A 263 13.33 -0.13 -1.98
N VAL A 264 13.83 0.74 -2.85
CA VAL A 264 15.12 1.43 -2.69
C VAL A 264 14.84 2.90 -2.42
N VAL A 265 15.38 3.43 -1.32
CA VAL A 265 15.29 4.87 -0.98
C VAL A 265 16.66 5.46 -0.71
N ALA A 266 16.85 6.74 -1.07
CA ALA A 266 18.04 7.49 -0.70
C ALA A 266 18.00 7.92 0.77
N LEU A 267 19.14 7.81 1.46
CA LEU A 267 19.31 8.20 2.86
C LEU A 267 20.06 9.53 3.03
N ASP A 268 20.52 10.14 1.93
CA ASP A 268 21.34 11.36 1.91
C ASP A 268 20.70 12.52 1.13
N ASP A 269 19.38 12.47 0.94
CA ASP A 269 18.56 13.46 0.23
C ASP A 269 18.97 13.69 -1.25
N LYS A 270 19.79 12.81 -1.86
CA LYS A 270 20.17 12.87 -3.27
C LYS A 270 19.35 11.90 -4.15
N PRO A 271 19.27 12.13 -5.48
CA PRO A 271 18.74 11.14 -6.40
C PRO A 271 19.50 9.81 -6.30
N ILE A 272 18.82 8.67 -6.49
CA ILE A 272 19.41 7.31 -6.50
C ILE A 272 20.60 7.23 -7.48
N ALA A 273 20.50 7.92 -8.62
CA ALA A 273 21.56 8.05 -9.62
C ALA A 273 22.90 8.60 -9.09
N THR A 274 22.89 9.36 -7.98
CA THR A 274 24.09 10.04 -7.43
C THR A 274 24.28 9.89 -5.92
N SER A 275 23.29 9.33 -5.21
CA SER A 275 23.34 9.09 -3.76
C SER A 275 24.55 8.28 -3.34
N GLY A 276 25.16 8.65 -2.22
CA GLY A 276 26.24 7.90 -1.58
C GLY A 276 25.74 6.89 -0.56
N LYS A 277 24.44 6.90 -0.23
CA LYS A 277 23.86 6.03 0.79
C LYS A 277 22.39 5.73 0.52
N LEU A 278 22.08 4.46 0.28
CA LEU A 278 20.73 3.97 0.00
C LEU A 278 20.32 2.90 1.01
N LEU A 279 19.02 2.77 1.25
CA LEU A 279 18.40 1.62 1.90
C LEU A 279 17.64 0.81 0.84
N LEU A 280 17.96 -0.47 0.72
CA LEU A 280 17.16 -1.46 0.02
C LEU A 280 16.38 -2.27 1.06
N GLN A 281 15.07 -2.32 0.92
CA GLN A 281 14.16 -3.06 1.78
C GLN A 281 13.34 -4.04 0.94
N ILE A 282 13.16 -5.25 1.44
CA ILE A 282 12.31 -6.26 0.83
C ILE A 282 11.49 -7.02 1.87
N MET A 283 10.23 -7.28 1.55
CA MET A 283 9.33 -8.08 2.36
C MET A 283 8.35 -8.87 1.49
N THR A 284 7.91 -10.03 1.98
CA THR A 284 6.92 -10.91 1.34
C THR A 284 5.85 -11.30 2.37
N GLU A 285 5.52 -12.58 2.49
CA GLU A 285 4.54 -13.11 3.41
C GLU A 285 5.16 -13.42 4.78
N ASP A 286 4.38 -13.22 5.85
CA ASP A 286 4.68 -13.69 7.20
C ASP A 286 3.51 -14.54 7.78
N LYS A 287 3.81 -15.39 8.75
CA LYS A 287 2.82 -16.19 9.49
C LYS A 287 3.35 -16.64 10.83
N ASN A 288 2.47 -16.96 11.78
CA ASN A 288 2.88 -17.62 13.03
C ASN A 288 3.48 -19.00 12.77
N TYR A 289 4.41 -19.41 13.62
CA TYR A 289 4.87 -20.80 13.67
C TYR A 289 3.70 -21.74 13.96
N GLY A 290 3.56 -22.81 13.19
CA GLY A 290 2.43 -23.73 13.30
C GLY A 290 1.10 -23.23 12.71
N TRP A 291 1.08 -22.08 12.03
CA TRP A 291 -0.12 -21.62 11.29
C TRP A 291 -0.58 -22.67 10.27
N GLN A 292 -1.84 -23.09 10.38
CA GLN A 292 -2.44 -24.10 9.51
C GLN A 292 -3.83 -23.66 9.07
N THR A 293 -4.12 -23.88 7.79
CA THR A 293 -5.41 -23.56 7.17
C THR A 293 -5.81 -24.64 6.18
N GLU A 294 -7.11 -24.82 6.02
CA GLU A 294 -7.70 -25.70 5.01
C GLU A 294 -8.46 -24.83 4.00
N GLY A 295 -8.13 -24.93 2.72
CA GLY A 295 -8.78 -24.18 1.65
C GLY A 295 -9.90 -24.98 1.00
N ASP A 296 -10.93 -24.29 0.51
CA ASP A 296 -11.90 -24.87 -0.42
C ASP A 296 -11.58 -24.48 -1.88
N ALA A 297 -12.32 -25.07 -2.83
CA ALA A 297 -12.15 -24.81 -4.26
C ALA A 297 -12.42 -23.36 -4.67
N THR A 298 -13.08 -22.56 -3.82
CA THR A 298 -13.37 -21.15 -4.07
C THR A 298 -12.21 -20.23 -3.68
N GLY A 299 -11.20 -20.77 -2.96
CA GLY A 299 -10.05 -20.05 -2.44
C GLY A 299 -10.26 -19.47 -1.03
N VAL A 300 -11.46 -19.62 -0.47
CA VAL A 300 -11.73 -19.32 0.94
C VAL A 300 -11.03 -20.36 1.81
N ARG A 301 -10.42 -19.91 2.91
CA ARG A 301 -9.69 -20.76 3.84
C ARG A 301 -10.30 -20.73 5.23
N THR A 302 -10.29 -21.87 5.89
CA THR A 302 -10.66 -22.02 7.30
C THR A 302 -9.38 -22.14 8.14
N ILE A 303 -9.27 -21.36 9.21
CA ILE A 303 -8.16 -21.45 10.16
C ILE A 303 -8.29 -22.74 10.96
N LYS A 304 -7.29 -23.62 10.86
CA LYS A 304 -7.18 -24.85 11.67
C LYS A 304 -6.35 -24.63 12.92
N ASN A 305 -5.28 -23.85 12.80
CA ASN A 305 -4.42 -23.47 13.90
C ASN A 305 -3.88 -22.06 13.66
N ILE A 306 -4.13 -21.15 14.60
CA ILE A 306 -3.57 -19.78 14.60
C ILE A 306 -2.05 -19.76 14.83
N GLY A 307 -1.46 -20.86 15.31
CA GLY A 307 -0.02 -20.92 15.60
C GLY A 307 0.41 -20.08 16.80
N THR A 308 1.71 -19.99 17.00
CA THR A 308 2.35 -19.25 18.09
C THR A 308 3.56 -18.46 17.58
N ALA A 309 4.16 -17.63 18.44
CA ALA A 309 5.52 -17.15 18.23
C ALA A 309 6.51 -18.33 18.03
N PRO A 310 7.60 -18.14 17.26
CA PRO A 310 7.95 -16.91 16.54
C PRO A 310 7.14 -16.70 15.26
N ILE A 311 7.14 -15.46 14.75
CA ILE A 311 6.68 -15.15 13.40
C ILE A 311 7.72 -15.67 12.39
N LEU A 312 7.24 -16.40 11.38
CA LEU A 312 8.02 -16.89 10.25
C LEU A 312 7.82 -15.98 9.03
N VAL A 313 8.91 -15.62 8.37
CA VAL A 313 8.89 -14.92 7.08
C VAL A 313 9.18 -15.92 5.97
N LYS A 314 8.43 -15.84 4.87
CA LYS A 314 8.70 -16.65 3.67
C LYS A 314 10.07 -16.27 3.12
N ASN A 315 10.88 -17.27 2.76
CA ASN A 315 12.23 -17.05 2.25
C ASN A 315 12.24 -16.06 1.08
N ILE A 316 13.09 -15.06 1.19
CA ILE A 316 13.28 -14.02 0.19
C ILE A 316 14.18 -14.54 -0.94
N GLY A 317 13.97 -14.02 -2.15
CA GLY A 317 14.84 -14.32 -3.27
C GLY A 317 14.71 -13.30 -4.38
N GLY A 318 15.71 -13.26 -5.25
CA GLY A 318 15.77 -12.38 -6.41
C GLY A 318 17.07 -11.60 -6.51
N THR A 319 17.09 -10.70 -7.49
CA THR A 319 18.21 -9.82 -7.78
C THR A 319 17.72 -8.38 -7.91
N VAL A 320 18.42 -7.46 -7.25
CA VAL A 320 18.25 -6.01 -7.42
C VAL A 320 19.53 -5.43 -8.00
N SER A 321 19.42 -4.52 -8.96
CA SER A 321 20.58 -3.90 -9.62
C SER A 321 20.39 -2.40 -9.77
N LEU A 322 21.44 -1.61 -9.53
CA LEU A 322 21.48 -0.19 -9.86
C LEU A 322 22.04 0.03 -11.27
N SER A 323 21.38 0.90 -12.04
CA SER A 323 21.68 1.21 -13.44
C SER A 323 22.65 2.40 -13.59
N ARG A 324 23.46 2.69 -12.57
CA ARG A 324 24.44 3.78 -12.54
C ARG A 324 25.88 3.29 -12.80
N PRO A 325 26.75 4.08 -13.44
CA PRO A 325 28.09 3.63 -13.86
C PRO A 325 28.98 3.12 -12.72
N ASP A 326 28.88 3.72 -11.53
CA ASP A 326 29.67 3.39 -10.34
C ASP A 326 29.02 2.30 -9.46
N ALA A 327 27.93 1.65 -9.90
CA ALA A 327 27.23 0.62 -9.12
C ALA A 327 28.16 -0.54 -8.67
N GLY A 328 29.19 -0.86 -9.45
CA GLY A 328 30.20 -1.87 -9.08
C GLY A 328 31.18 -1.44 -7.98
N SER A 329 31.20 -0.15 -7.62
CA SER A 329 32.03 0.40 -6.54
C SER A 329 31.26 0.59 -5.23
N LEU A 330 29.93 0.64 -5.29
CA LEU A 330 29.06 0.77 -4.13
C LEU A 330 29.00 -0.57 -3.38
N THR A 331 29.35 -0.56 -2.09
CA THR A 331 29.31 -1.75 -1.23
C THR A 331 27.92 -2.00 -0.71
N VAL A 332 27.53 -3.27 -0.66
CA VAL A 332 26.23 -3.71 -0.14
C VAL A 332 26.43 -4.54 1.10
N THR A 333 25.79 -4.15 2.19
CA THR A 333 25.86 -4.84 3.49
C THR A 333 24.46 -5.22 3.93
N ALA A 334 24.26 -6.51 4.22
CA ALA A 334 23.04 -7.00 4.84
C ALA A 334 22.91 -6.43 6.25
N LEU A 335 21.68 -6.14 6.67
CA LEU A 335 21.37 -5.76 8.03
C LEU A 335 20.49 -6.83 8.69
N ASP A 336 20.60 -6.94 10.01
CA ASP A 336 19.65 -7.73 10.81
C ASP A 336 18.28 -7.04 10.86
N ALA A 337 17.31 -7.68 11.53
CA ALA A 337 15.96 -7.17 11.63
C ALA A 337 15.85 -5.84 12.44
N ASN A 338 16.91 -5.45 13.15
CA ASN A 338 17.02 -4.19 13.90
C ASN A 338 17.82 -3.11 13.14
N GLY A 339 18.32 -3.41 11.94
CA GLY A 339 19.09 -2.48 11.11
C GLY A 339 20.60 -2.45 11.40
N TYR A 340 21.14 -3.40 12.19
CA TYR A 340 22.58 -3.51 12.42
C TYR A 340 23.26 -4.26 11.29
N LYS A 341 24.43 -3.77 10.85
CA LYS A 341 25.25 -4.40 9.80
C LYS A 341 25.68 -5.80 10.22
N THR A 342 25.49 -6.79 9.35
CA THR A 342 25.93 -8.17 9.58
C THR A 342 27.10 -8.53 8.68
N ASN A 343 26.88 -8.68 7.38
CA ASN A 343 27.84 -9.21 6.43
C ASN A 343 27.75 -8.50 5.07
N GLY A 344 28.90 -8.36 4.41
CA GLY A 344 28.97 -7.87 3.04
C GLY A 344 28.32 -8.86 2.06
N VAL A 345 27.54 -8.34 1.11
CA VAL A 345 26.80 -9.13 0.11
C VAL A 345 27.36 -8.92 -1.30
N GLY A 346 28.20 -7.91 -1.49
CA GLY A 346 28.85 -7.61 -2.76
C GLY A 346 28.68 -6.15 -3.15
N THR A 347 28.29 -5.92 -4.41
CA THR A 347 28.19 -4.57 -4.98
C THR A 347 26.80 -4.28 -5.53
N ALA A 348 26.46 -3.01 -5.70
CA ALA A 348 25.14 -2.61 -6.18
C ALA A 348 24.89 -2.90 -7.67
N LYS A 349 25.91 -3.36 -8.42
CA LYS A 349 25.74 -3.82 -9.82
C LYS A 349 24.79 -5.01 -9.90
N SER A 350 24.84 -5.92 -8.93
CA SER A 350 23.93 -7.06 -8.82
C SER A 350 23.90 -7.55 -7.37
N ILE A 351 22.78 -7.29 -6.70
CA ILE A 351 22.52 -7.66 -5.31
C ILE A 351 21.68 -8.93 -5.33
N ASN A 352 22.29 -10.07 -5.00
CA ASN A 352 21.55 -11.31 -4.77
C ASN A 352 20.93 -11.26 -3.37
N LEU A 353 19.60 -11.31 -3.31
CA LEU A 353 18.88 -11.21 -2.05
C LEU A 353 19.03 -12.51 -1.26
N LEU A 354 19.42 -12.37 0.02
CA LEU A 354 19.57 -13.46 0.96
C LEU A 354 18.20 -13.89 1.52
N PRO A 355 17.98 -15.20 1.78
CA PRO A 355 16.66 -15.72 2.17
C PRO A 355 16.04 -15.13 3.43
N SER A 356 16.86 -14.68 4.38
CA SER A 356 16.45 -14.22 5.71
C SER A 356 16.74 -12.74 5.99
N VAL A 357 17.03 -11.94 4.96
CA VAL A 357 17.46 -10.54 5.13
C VAL A 357 16.43 -9.59 4.52
N LEU A 358 15.87 -8.73 5.38
CA LEU A 358 14.87 -7.72 5.00
C LEU A 358 15.50 -6.41 4.52
N TYR A 359 16.71 -6.09 4.99
CA TYR A 359 17.32 -4.79 4.77
C TYR A 359 18.78 -4.90 4.31
N TYR A 360 19.15 -4.00 3.42
CA TYR A 360 20.51 -3.83 2.95
C TYR A 360 20.82 -2.34 2.93
N VAL A 361 22.01 -1.96 3.41
CA VAL A 361 22.54 -0.63 3.17
C VAL A 361 23.50 -0.69 1.97
N ILE A 362 23.36 0.26 1.06
CA ILE A 362 24.24 0.43 -0.09
C ILE A 362 25.00 1.73 0.12
N GLU A 363 26.33 1.67 0.18
CA GLU A 363 27.17 2.81 0.51
C GLU A 363 28.29 2.99 -0.51
N LYS A 364 28.64 4.25 -0.77
CA LYS A 364 29.90 4.58 -1.42
C LYS A 364 31.04 4.26 -0.45
N LYS A 365 32.10 3.62 -0.96
CA LYS A 365 33.32 3.35 -0.18
C LYS A 365 33.96 4.62 0.36
#